data_AF-X1K2B2-F1
#
_entry.id   AF-X1K2B2-F1
#
_cell.length_a   1.000
_cell.length_b   1.000
_cell.length_c   1.000
_cell.angle_alpha   90.00
_cell.angle_beta   90.00
_cell.angle_gamma   90.00
#
_symmetry.space_group_name_H-M   'P 1'
#
loop_
_entity.id
_entity.type
_entity.pdbx_description
1 polymer ?
#
loop_
_entity_poly.entity_id
_entity_poly.type
_entity_poly.pdbx_seq_one_letter_code
_entity_poly.pdbx_strand_id
1 'polypeptide(L)'
;MVREQLIPRGIEDERVLVSFRKVKREVFVPAELRKDAYGDFPLSIGEGQTISQPYMVALMTQCLELTGNEKVLEIGTGSGY
;
A
#
# COMPACT_ATOMS: atom_id res chain seq x y z
N MET A 1 -10.51 3.20 3.44
CA MET A 1 -9.14 3.42 2.91
C MET A 1 -9.11 4.45 1.78
N VAL A 2 -9.37 4.12 0.50
CA VAL A 2 -9.10 5.06 -0.63
C VAL A 2 -9.79 6.42 -0.52
N ARG A 3 -11.12 6.46 -0.37
CA ARG A 3 -11.89 7.73 -0.30
C ARG A 3 -11.67 8.51 0.98
N GLU A 4 -11.44 7.81 2.09
CA GLU A 4 -11.46 8.39 3.44
C GLU A 4 -10.06 8.75 3.95
N GLN A 5 -9.02 8.08 3.45
CA GLN A 5 -7.65 8.21 3.95
C GLN A 5 -6.71 8.73 2.87
N LEU A 6 -6.75 8.20 1.64
CA LEU A 6 -5.75 8.55 0.62
C LEU A 6 -6.08 9.87 -0.10
N ILE A 7 -7.28 9.98 -0.68
CA ILE A 7 -7.70 11.17 -1.45
C ILE A 7 -7.62 12.46 -0.61
N PRO A 8 -8.16 12.51 0.63
CA PRO A 8 -8.11 13.72 1.45
C PRO A 8 -6.68 14.15 1.83
N ARG A 9 -5.70 13.25 1.66
CA ARG A 9 -4.29 13.49 2.00
C ARG A 9 -3.43 13.75 0.75
N GLY A 10 -4.03 14.04 -0.40
CA GLY A 10 -3.31 14.48 -1.61
C GLY A 10 -2.81 13.35 -2.53
N ILE A 11 -3.37 12.13 -2.40
CA ILE A 11 -3.17 11.09 -3.42
C ILE A 11 -4.19 11.32 -4.54
N GLU A 12 -3.70 11.77 -5.68
CA GLU A 12 -4.47 12.26 -6.82
C GLU A 12 -4.23 11.45 -8.10
N ASP A 13 -3.15 10.66 -8.18
CA ASP A 13 -2.92 9.78 -9.34
C ASP A 13 -3.97 8.66 -9.39
N GLU A 14 -4.89 8.75 -10.35
CA GLU A 14 -5.96 7.77 -10.53
C GLU A 14 -5.45 6.35 -10.76
N ARG A 15 -4.25 6.16 -11.35
CA ARG A 15 -3.66 4.83 -11.54
C ARG A 15 -3.24 4.22 -10.21
N VAL A 16 -2.71 5.04 -9.30
CA VAL A 16 -2.42 4.65 -7.92
C VAL A 16 -3.72 4.32 -7.18
N LEU A 17 -4.73 5.20 -7.25
CA LEU A 17 -6.02 4.99 -6.58
C LEU A 17 -6.74 3.72 -7.09
N VAL A 18 -6.69 3.43 -8.39
CA VAL A 18 -7.22 2.18 -8.98
C VAL A 18 -6.45 0.96 -8.46
N SER A 19 -5.13 1.04 -8.34
CA SER A 19 -4.31 -0.06 -7.82
C SER A 19 -4.69 -0.41 -6.38
N PHE A 20 -4.89 0.58 -5.52
CA PHE A 20 -5.36 0.38 -4.13
C PHE A 20 -6.79 -0.17 -4.01
N ARG A 21 -7.62 -0.03 -5.05
CA ARG A 21 -8.94 -0.68 -5.11
C ARG A 21 -8.86 -2.14 -5.59
N LYS A 22 -7.84 -2.48 -6.36
CA LYS A 22 -7.67 -3.79 -7.00
C LYS A 22 -6.88 -4.77 -6.12
N VAL A 23 -5.81 -4.29 -5.47
CA VAL A 23 -4.92 -5.12 -4.65
C VAL A 23 -5.54 -5.28 -3.26
N LYS A 24 -5.88 -6.52 -2.89
CA LYS A 24 -6.50 -6.87 -1.60
C LYS A 24 -5.45 -6.93 -0.50
N ARG A 25 -5.29 -5.84 0.24
CA ARG A 25 -4.27 -5.71 1.29
C ARG A 25 -4.35 -6.81 2.36
N GLU A 26 -5.54 -7.32 2.67
CA GLU A 26 -5.76 -8.39 3.66
C GLU A 26 -5.14 -9.75 3.29
N VAL A 27 -4.74 -9.94 2.02
CA VAL A 27 -4.02 -11.14 1.57
C VAL A 27 -2.55 -11.10 1.99
N PHE A 28 -2.02 -9.92 2.28
CA PHE A 28 -0.60 -9.66 2.59
C PHE A 28 -0.33 -9.49 4.08
N VAL A 29 -1.31 -9.77 4.94
CA VAL A 29 -1.18 -9.68 6.40
C VAL A 29 -1.51 -11.02 7.06
N PRO A 30 -0.97 -11.31 8.26
CA PRO A 30 -1.37 -12.46 9.06
C PRO A 30 -2.88 -12.55 9.26
N ALA A 31 -3.42 -13.76 9.35
CA ALA A 31 -4.86 -14.01 9.36
C ALA A 31 -5.58 -13.29 10.50
N GLU A 32 -4.93 -13.21 11.66
CA GLU A 32 -5.38 -12.54 12.88
C GLU A 32 -5.47 -11.01 12.75
N LEU A 33 -4.71 -10.40 11.82
CA LEU A 33 -4.66 -8.95 11.59
C LEU A 33 -5.52 -8.49 10.40
N ARG A 34 -6.21 -9.41 9.71
CA ARG A 34 -7.00 -9.08 8.51
C ARG A 34 -8.11 -8.05 8.75
N LYS A 35 -8.67 -8.01 9.97
CA LYS A 35 -9.69 -7.01 10.35
C LYS A 35 -9.14 -5.59 10.36
N ASP A 36 -7.84 -5.45 10.61
CA ASP A 36 -7.15 -4.17 10.71
C ASP A 36 -6.42 -3.82 9.40
N ALA A 37 -6.47 -4.69 8.38
CA ALA A 37 -5.68 -4.57 7.15
C ALA A 37 -5.81 -3.22 6.44
N TYR A 38 -6.98 -2.58 6.52
CA TYR A 38 -7.30 -1.31 5.87
C TYR A 38 -7.21 -0.09 6.78
N GLY A 39 -6.70 -0.28 8.00
CA GLY A 39 -6.30 0.79 8.89
C GLY A 39 -5.08 1.52 8.36
N ASP A 40 -5.04 2.85 8.57
CA ASP A 40 -3.93 3.67 8.07
C ASP A 40 -2.74 3.65 9.04
N PHE A 41 -2.16 2.47 9.27
CA PHE A 41 -1.01 2.24 10.13
C PHE A 41 -0.24 0.97 9.69
N PRO A 42 1.03 0.82 10.08
CA PRO A 42 1.77 -0.42 9.80
C PRO A 42 1.24 -1.59 10.62
N LEU A 43 1.30 -2.79 10.06
CA LEU A 43 0.96 -4.05 10.74
C LEU A 43 2.18 -4.96 10.76
N SER A 44 2.37 -5.71 11.85
CA SER A 44 3.44 -6.72 11.93
C SER A 44 3.15 -7.86 10.94
N ILE A 45 4.19 -8.33 10.25
CA ILE A 45 4.12 -9.47 9.32
C ILE A 45 5.06 -10.62 9.73
N GLY A 46 5.60 -10.57 10.96
CA GLY A 46 6.59 -11.52 11.46
C GLY A 46 8.04 -11.09 11.20
N GLU A 47 9.00 -11.80 11.77
CA GLU A 47 10.45 -11.58 11.58
C GLU A 47 10.92 -10.13 11.84
N GLY A 48 10.25 -9.43 12.76
CA GLY A 48 10.53 -8.02 13.06
C GLY A 48 10.17 -7.04 11.94
N GLN A 49 9.45 -7.48 10.91
CA GLN A 49 9.05 -6.68 9.76
C GLN A 49 7.62 -6.16 9.88
N THR A 50 7.30 -5.13 9.11
CA THR A 50 5.94 -4.59 9.00
C THR A 50 5.54 -4.38 7.54
N ILE A 51 4.25 -4.55 7.26
CA ILE A 51 3.64 -4.00 6.05
C ILE A 51 3.44 -2.50 6.27
N SER A 52 3.92 -1.69 5.34
CA SER A 52 3.88 -0.22 5.43
C SER A 52 2.46 0.32 5.50
N GLN A 53 2.28 1.45 6.21
CA GLN A 53 1.03 2.22 6.24
C GLN A 53 0.50 2.48 4.81
N PRO A 54 -0.80 2.27 4.53
CA PRO A 54 -1.39 2.49 3.21
C PRO A 54 -1.07 3.86 2.59
N TYR A 55 -1.18 4.95 3.36
CA TYR A 55 -0.83 6.27 2.87
C TYR A 55 0.64 6.37 2.42
N MET A 56 1.57 5.79 3.17
CA MET A 56 2.99 5.84 2.83
C MET A 56 3.26 5.12 1.50
N VAL A 57 2.66 3.94 1.31
CA VAL A 57 2.76 3.19 0.04
C VAL A 57 2.18 4.03 -1.10
N ALA A 58 0.99 4.62 -0.92
CA ALA A 58 0.36 5.42 -1.96
C ALA A 58 1.18 6.66 -2.35
N LEU A 59 1.74 7.35 -1.35
CA LEU A 59 2.60 8.52 -1.54
C LEU A 59 3.88 8.13 -2.30
N MET A 60 4.57 7.08 -1.87
CA MET A 60 5.78 6.59 -2.54
C MET A 60 5.49 6.21 -4.00
N THR A 61 4.40 5.48 -4.25
CA THR A 61 4.03 5.10 -5.63
C THR A 61 3.67 6.31 -6.49
N GLN A 62 2.94 7.30 -5.96
CA GLN A 62 2.60 8.52 -6.68
C GLN A 62 3.85 9.33 -7.05
N CYS A 63 4.82 9.45 -6.14
CA CYS A 63 6.07 10.16 -6.39
C CYS A 63 6.97 9.51 -7.45
N LEU A 64 6.74 8.24 -7.79
CA LEU A 64 7.47 7.58 -8.88
C LEU A 64 6.96 7.98 -10.27
N GLU A 65 5.77 8.58 -10.35
CA GLU A 65 5.16 9.06 -11.61
C GLU A 65 5.10 7.99 -12.72
N LEU A 66 4.95 6.71 -12.33
CA LEU A 66 5.03 5.57 -13.25
C LEU A 66 3.99 5.66 -14.36
N THR A 67 4.41 5.36 -15.59
CA THR A 67 3.55 5.35 -16.79
C THR A 67 3.13 3.95 -17.22
N GLY A 68 3.78 2.90 -16.71
CA GLY A 68 3.49 1.49 -16.98
C GLY A 68 4.48 0.80 -17.90
N ASN A 69 5.53 1.51 -18.38
CA ASN A 69 6.58 0.95 -19.23
C ASN A 69 7.93 0.85 -18.52
N GLU A 70 7.99 1.29 -17.26
CA GLU A 70 9.21 1.32 -16.47
C GLU A 70 9.63 -0.08 -16.04
N LYS A 71 10.95 -0.26 -15.89
CA LYS A 71 11.52 -1.39 -15.15
C LYS A 71 11.84 -0.92 -13.73
N VAL A 72 11.11 -1.43 -12.76
CA VAL A 72 11.18 -0.99 -11.35
C VAL A 72 12.01 -1.96 -10.52
N LEU A 73 12.83 -1.43 -9.61
CA LEU A 73 13.48 -2.17 -8.54
C LEU A 73 12.91 -1.71 -7.20
N GLU A 74 12.27 -2.63 -6.49
CA GLU A 74 11.90 -2.46 -5.09
C GLU A 74 12.96 -3.15 -4.22
N ILE A 75 13.42 -2.47 -3.17
CA ILE A 75 14.36 -3.03 -2.19
C ILE A 75 13.60 -3.19 -0.86
N GLY A 76 13.47 -4.44 -0.40
CA GLY A 76 12.77 -4.78 0.82
C GLY A 76 11.33 -5.23 0.59
N THR A 77 11.16 -6.38 -0.08
CA THR A 77 9.85 -6.94 -0.45
C THR A 77 8.88 -7.07 0.71
N GLY A 78 9.36 -7.46 1.91
CA GLY A 78 8.52 -7.65 3.08
C GLY A 78 7.34 -8.60 2.79
N SER A 79 6.11 -8.08 2.90
CA SER A 79 4.90 -8.83 2.58
C SER A 79 4.64 -8.98 1.08
N GLY A 80 5.20 -8.12 0.23
CA GLY A 80 4.92 -8.05 -1.21
C GLY A 80 3.60 -7.37 -1.56
N TYR A 81 3.07 -6.51 -0.67
CA TYR A 81 1.86 -5.70 -0.90
C TYR A 81 2.19 -4.49 -1.78
#